data_AF-A0AAW5E9E1-F1
#
_entry.id   AF-A0AAW5E9E1-F1
#
_cell.length_a   1.000
_cell.length_b   1.000
_cell.length_c   1.000
_cell.angle_alpha   90.00
_cell.angle_beta   90.00
_cell.angle_gamma   90.00
#
_symmetry.space_group_name_H-M   'P 1'
#
loop_
_entity.id
_entity.type
_entity.pdbx_description
1 polymer ?
#
loop_
_entity_poly.entity_id
_entity_poly.type
_entity_poly.pdbx_seq_one_letter_code
_entity_poly.pdbx_strand_id
1 'polypeptide(L)'
;MPVISYIDAVTMAIREEMERDPKVFVLGEDVGRKGGVFKATNGLYEQFGEHRVIDTPLAESAIAGVGIGAAMYGMRPIAEMQFADFIMPAVNQIVSEAAKIRYRSNNDWSCPITIRAPYGGGVHGALYHSQSVEALFANQPGLKIVMPSTPYDVKGLLKAAIRDEDPVLFFEHKRAYRLIKGEVPEDDYVLPIGKADVKREGDDITVITYGLCVHFALQAAERLAKDGINAHILDLRTVYPLDKEAIIEAASKTGKVLLVTEDNKEGSIMSEVSAIIAENCLFELDAPIMRLAGPDVPAMPYSPTMEKFFMVNPDKVEKAMRELAEY
;
A
#
# COMPACT_ATOMS: atom_id res chain seq x y z
N MET A 1 23.72 -0.01 -7.07
CA MET A 1 22.70 0.14 -6.02
C MET A 1 22.63 -1.17 -5.24
N PRO A 2 22.64 -1.17 -3.90
CA PRO A 2 22.47 -2.39 -3.13
C PRO A 2 21.11 -3.03 -3.41
N VAL A 3 21.08 -4.36 -3.47
CA VAL A 3 19.84 -5.15 -3.54
C VAL A 3 19.42 -5.47 -2.11
N ILE A 4 18.31 -4.88 -1.67
CA ILE A 4 17.78 -5.05 -0.31
C ILE A 4 16.37 -5.63 -0.34
N SER A 5 15.94 -6.19 0.78
CA SER A 5 14.55 -6.68 0.90
C SER A 5 13.58 -5.53 1.14
N TYR A 6 12.29 -5.80 0.92
CA TYR A 6 11.22 -4.84 1.20
C TYR A 6 11.24 -4.38 2.66
N ILE A 7 11.44 -5.28 3.62
CA ILE A 7 11.50 -4.93 5.06
C ILE A 7 12.76 -4.11 5.40
N ASP A 8 13.89 -4.39 4.75
CA ASP A 8 15.10 -3.60 4.94
C ASP A 8 14.91 -2.17 4.40
N ALA A 9 14.17 -2.01 3.30
CA ALA A 9 13.81 -0.69 2.76
C ALA A 9 12.90 0.11 3.72
N VAL A 10 11.94 -0.55 4.40
CA VAL A 10 11.16 0.08 5.49
C VAL A 10 12.09 0.58 6.59
N THR A 11 12.95 -0.31 7.10
CA THR A 11 13.88 0.00 8.19
C THR A 11 14.82 1.15 7.81
N MET A 12 15.36 1.14 6.59
CA MET A 12 16.26 2.16 6.07
C MET A 12 15.57 3.51 5.95
N ALA A 13 14.35 3.57 5.41
CA ALA A 13 13.58 4.80 5.31
C ALA A 13 13.31 5.44 6.68
N ILE A 14 12.86 4.63 7.66
CA ILE A 14 12.61 5.13 9.02
C ILE A 14 13.90 5.65 9.65
N ARG A 15 15.00 4.89 9.57
CA ARG A 15 16.29 5.29 10.12
C ARG A 15 16.75 6.64 9.55
N GLU A 16 16.74 6.78 8.23
CA GLU A 16 17.18 7.99 7.55
C GLU A 16 16.33 9.21 7.94
N GLU A 17 15.00 9.07 8.04
CA GLU A 17 14.15 10.19 8.45
C GLU A 17 14.31 10.53 9.94
N MET A 18 14.58 9.54 10.79
CA MET A 18 14.89 9.78 12.21
C MET A 18 16.26 10.45 12.44
N GLU A 19 17.26 10.13 11.60
CA GLU A 19 18.55 10.82 11.56
C GLU A 19 18.40 12.27 11.07
N ARG A 20 17.57 12.46 10.03
CA ARG A 20 17.34 13.76 9.40
C ARG A 20 16.56 14.72 10.28
N ASP A 21 15.52 14.25 10.98
CA ASP A 21 14.63 15.11 11.76
C ASP A 21 14.45 14.58 13.20
N PRO A 22 14.90 15.34 14.22
CA PRO A 22 14.75 14.96 15.62
C PRO A 22 13.29 14.87 16.09
N LYS A 23 12.34 15.38 15.33
CA LYS A 23 10.89 15.32 15.61
C LYS A 23 10.26 13.98 15.20
N VAL A 24 10.94 13.19 14.37
CA VAL A 24 10.41 11.92 13.86
C VAL A 24 10.61 10.82 14.89
N PHE A 25 9.57 10.12 15.30
CA PHE A 25 9.72 9.01 16.25
C PHE A 25 8.76 7.89 15.93
N VAL A 26 9.08 6.68 16.36
CA VAL A 26 8.24 5.50 16.17
C VAL A 26 7.51 5.18 17.46
N LEU A 27 6.22 4.87 17.37
CA LEU A 27 5.43 4.34 18.47
C LEU A 27 4.54 3.20 17.99
N GLY A 28 4.38 2.17 18.81
CA GLY A 28 3.53 1.03 18.52
C GLY A 28 3.83 -0.15 19.43
N GLU A 29 3.20 -1.28 19.13
CA GLU A 29 3.36 -2.50 19.92
C GLU A 29 4.60 -3.26 19.47
N ASP A 30 5.49 -3.59 20.42
CA ASP A 30 6.73 -4.33 20.18
C ASP A 30 7.77 -3.64 19.25
N VAL A 31 7.58 -2.35 18.91
CA VAL A 31 8.46 -1.60 18.00
C VAL A 31 9.83 -1.26 18.61
N GLY A 32 9.93 -1.25 19.95
CA GLY A 32 11.11 -0.88 20.72
C GLY A 32 12.19 -1.96 20.69
N ARG A 33 12.54 -2.51 21.85
CA ARG A 33 13.67 -3.47 21.98
C ARG A 33 13.52 -4.72 21.12
N LYS A 34 12.28 -5.13 20.81
CA LYS A 34 12.01 -6.29 19.97
C LYS A 34 12.21 -5.99 18.48
N GLY A 35 12.21 -4.72 18.07
CA GLY A 35 12.36 -4.29 16.67
C GLY A 35 11.15 -4.57 15.79
N GLY A 36 9.96 -4.74 16.39
CA GLY A 36 8.72 -5.12 15.71
C GLY A 36 8.60 -6.63 15.48
N VAL A 37 7.36 -7.12 15.36
CA VAL A 37 7.09 -8.55 15.12
C VAL A 37 7.61 -9.03 13.76
N PHE A 38 7.65 -8.13 12.77
CA PHE A 38 8.21 -8.39 11.44
C PHE A 38 9.69 -7.99 11.28
N LYS A 39 10.29 -7.37 12.31
CA LYS A 39 11.64 -6.77 12.27
C LYS A 39 11.75 -5.48 11.45
N ALA A 40 10.66 -4.73 11.28
CA ALA A 40 10.60 -3.46 10.55
C ALA A 40 11.35 -2.31 11.23
N THR A 41 11.54 -2.38 12.55
CA THR A 41 12.19 -1.34 13.36
C THR A 41 13.47 -1.84 14.03
N ASN A 42 14.02 -2.94 13.51
CA ASN A 42 15.18 -3.61 14.08
C ASN A 42 16.43 -2.70 14.09
N GLY A 43 17.07 -2.57 15.24
CA GLY A 43 18.25 -1.72 15.44
C GLY A 43 17.94 -0.24 15.72
N LEU A 44 16.69 0.21 15.55
CA LEU A 44 16.34 1.62 15.77
C LEU A 44 16.35 1.97 17.26
N TYR A 45 15.91 1.06 18.13
CA TYR A 45 15.90 1.31 19.58
C TYR A 45 17.33 1.48 20.11
N GLU A 46 18.27 0.65 19.68
CA GLU A 46 19.68 0.74 20.05
C GLU A 46 20.32 2.05 19.57
N GLN A 47 19.90 2.54 18.41
CA GLN A 47 20.45 3.75 17.80
C GLN A 47 19.87 5.05 18.38
N PHE A 48 18.54 5.12 18.57
CA PHE A 48 17.85 6.37 18.94
C PHE A 48 17.32 6.41 20.37
N GLY A 49 17.32 5.27 21.07
CA GLY A 49 16.88 5.15 22.45
C GLY A 49 15.37 5.14 22.65
N GLU A 50 14.99 4.92 23.92
CA GLU A 50 13.60 4.67 24.33
C GLU A 50 12.64 5.85 24.13
N HIS A 51 13.14 7.08 23.99
CA HIS A 51 12.32 8.26 23.75
C HIS A 51 11.95 8.47 22.29
N ARG A 52 12.58 7.74 21.36
CA ARG A 52 12.37 7.88 19.90
C ARG A 52 11.85 6.60 19.27
N VAL A 53 11.91 5.47 19.97
CA VAL A 53 11.31 4.19 19.58
C VAL A 53 10.56 3.62 20.78
N ILE A 54 9.24 3.85 20.80
CA ILE A 54 8.41 3.75 22.00
C ILE A 54 7.47 2.55 21.90
N ASP A 55 7.65 1.56 22.78
CA ASP A 55 6.66 0.51 22.99
C ASP A 55 5.42 1.08 23.68
N THR A 56 4.24 0.83 23.12
CA THR A 56 2.95 1.27 23.66
C THR A 56 2.21 0.14 24.37
N PRO A 57 1.22 0.45 25.24
CA PRO A 57 0.21 -0.53 25.62
C PRO A 57 -0.53 -1.08 24.39
N LEU A 58 -1.13 -2.27 24.53
CA LEU A 58 -1.94 -2.93 23.50
C LEU A 58 -3.29 -2.22 23.33
N ALA A 59 -3.31 -1.11 22.59
CA ALA A 59 -4.49 -0.29 22.38
C ALA A 59 -4.31 0.63 21.16
N GLU A 60 -4.77 0.20 19.99
CA GLU A 60 -4.56 0.87 18.70
C GLU A 60 -5.19 2.27 18.66
N SER A 61 -6.32 2.45 19.33
CA SER A 61 -6.95 3.77 19.49
C SER A 61 -6.08 4.76 20.28
N ALA A 62 -5.32 4.27 21.26
CA ALA A 62 -4.37 5.08 22.01
C ALA A 62 -3.12 5.38 21.18
N ILE A 63 -2.61 4.41 20.41
CA ILE A 63 -1.48 4.59 19.49
C ILE A 63 -1.78 5.72 18.51
N ALA A 64 -2.94 5.66 17.82
CA ALA A 64 -3.36 6.70 16.90
C ALA A 64 -3.60 8.04 17.62
N GLY A 65 -4.35 8.05 18.73
CA GLY A 65 -4.68 9.28 19.45
C GLY A 65 -3.45 10.02 20.00
N VAL A 66 -2.50 9.29 20.59
CA VAL A 66 -1.23 9.86 21.08
C VAL A 66 -0.38 10.38 19.92
N GLY A 67 -0.30 9.61 18.82
CA GLY A 67 0.37 10.06 17.60
C GLY A 67 -0.23 11.36 17.07
N ILE A 68 -1.56 11.45 16.95
CA ILE A 68 -2.25 12.66 16.47
C ILE A 68 -1.96 13.85 17.39
N GLY A 69 -2.05 13.67 18.71
CA GLY A 69 -1.74 14.73 19.67
C GLY A 69 -0.30 15.21 19.57
N ALA A 70 0.66 14.29 19.44
CA ALA A 70 2.07 14.64 19.24
C ALA A 70 2.30 15.37 17.91
N ALA A 71 1.64 14.93 16.84
CA ALA A 71 1.70 15.58 15.52
C ALA A 71 1.20 17.03 15.59
N MET A 72 0.07 17.26 16.26
CA MET A 72 -0.46 18.61 16.50
C MET A 72 0.48 19.48 17.35
N TYR A 73 1.26 18.87 18.24
CA TYR A 73 2.28 19.56 19.04
C TYR A 73 3.59 19.81 18.27
N GLY A 74 3.65 19.49 16.98
CA GLY A 74 4.78 19.76 16.09
C GLY A 74 5.80 18.62 15.98
N MET A 75 5.46 17.42 16.44
CA MET A 75 6.23 16.19 16.23
C MET A 75 5.83 15.49 14.93
N ARG A 76 6.56 14.43 14.52
CA ARG A 76 6.28 13.66 13.30
C ARG A 76 6.19 12.15 13.60
N PRO A 77 5.11 11.68 14.25
CA PRO A 77 5.01 10.29 14.66
C PRO A 77 4.86 9.34 13.48
N ILE A 78 5.54 8.20 13.60
CA ILE A 78 5.37 7.00 12.79
C ILE A 78 4.66 5.98 13.69
N ALA A 79 3.34 5.95 13.61
CA ALA A 79 2.51 5.02 14.38
C ALA A 79 2.43 3.66 13.67
N GLU A 80 2.81 2.59 14.34
CA GLU A 80 2.70 1.23 13.81
C GLU A 80 1.46 0.54 14.39
N MET A 81 0.54 0.13 13.51
CA MET A 81 -0.47 -0.87 13.84
C MET A 81 0.11 -2.24 13.51
N GLN A 82 0.10 -3.16 14.46
CA GLN A 82 0.84 -4.41 14.32
C GLN A 82 0.37 -5.25 13.12
N PHE A 83 -0.93 -5.18 12.80
CA PHE A 83 -1.55 -5.68 11.58
C PHE A 83 -2.64 -4.71 11.13
N ALA A 84 -2.84 -4.60 9.81
CA ALA A 84 -3.92 -3.78 9.26
C ALA A 84 -5.30 -4.22 9.76
N ASP A 85 -5.48 -5.51 10.04
CA ASP A 85 -6.67 -6.09 10.65
C ASP A 85 -7.02 -5.46 12.03
N PHE A 86 -6.02 -4.99 12.76
CA PHE A 86 -6.16 -4.38 14.09
C PHE A 86 -6.30 -2.86 14.05
N ILE A 87 -6.34 -2.24 12.87
CA ILE A 87 -6.54 -0.78 12.77
C ILE A 87 -7.96 -0.35 13.19
N MET A 88 -8.92 -1.28 13.26
CA MET A 88 -10.34 -0.99 13.47
C MET A 88 -10.64 -0.15 14.73
N PRO A 89 -10.04 -0.41 15.91
CA PRO A 89 -10.24 0.44 17.09
C PRO A 89 -9.77 1.88 16.89
N ALA A 90 -8.81 2.12 15.98
CA ALA A 90 -8.26 3.44 15.68
C ALA A 90 -9.04 4.20 14.60
N VAL A 91 -10.01 3.58 13.92
CA VAL A 91 -10.73 4.20 12.77
C VAL A 91 -11.31 5.57 13.13
N ASN A 92 -11.93 5.73 14.31
CA ASN A 92 -12.47 7.03 14.71
C ASN A 92 -11.38 8.11 14.83
N GLN A 93 -10.22 7.76 15.42
CA GLN A 93 -9.09 8.70 15.51
C GLN A 93 -8.58 9.08 14.12
N ILE A 94 -8.48 8.12 13.22
CA ILE A 94 -7.95 8.36 11.87
C ILE A 94 -8.92 9.21 11.03
N VAL A 95 -10.18 8.78 10.97
CA VAL A 95 -11.18 9.37 10.07
C VAL A 95 -11.79 10.65 10.63
N SER A 96 -12.18 10.66 11.90
CA SER A 96 -12.88 11.81 12.51
C SER A 96 -11.93 12.89 13.00
N GLU A 97 -10.71 12.52 13.44
CA GLU A 97 -9.73 13.46 13.98
C GLU A 97 -8.63 13.77 12.97
N ALA A 98 -7.72 12.81 12.69
CA ALA A 98 -6.50 13.05 11.90
C ALA A 98 -6.81 13.71 10.55
N ALA A 99 -7.70 13.10 9.76
CA ALA A 99 -8.08 13.56 8.43
C ALA A 99 -8.67 15.00 8.41
N LYS A 100 -9.26 15.43 9.53
CA LYS A 100 -10.04 16.67 9.58
C LYS A 100 -9.33 17.81 10.31
N ILE A 101 -8.19 17.58 10.98
CA ILE A 101 -7.50 18.61 11.77
C ILE A 101 -7.18 19.87 10.96
N ARG A 102 -6.59 19.73 9.77
CA ARG A 102 -6.26 20.89 8.94
C ARG A 102 -7.50 21.66 8.51
N TYR A 103 -8.52 20.95 8.06
CA TYR A 103 -9.76 21.57 7.60
C TYR A 103 -10.53 22.24 8.74
N ARG A 104 -10.76 21.52 9.86
CA ARG A 104 -11.56 22.01 11.00
C ARG A 104 -10.93 23.19 11.72
N SER A 105 -9.61 23.34 11.59
CA SER A 105 -8.85 24.45 12.17
C SER A 105 -8.61 25.59 11.18
N ASN A 106 -9.18 25.54 9.96
CA ASN A 106 -8.91 26.51 8.92
C ASN A 106 -7.39 26.72 8.68
N ASN A 107 -6.65 25.61 8.63
CA ASN A 107 -5.20 25.55 8.44
C ASN A 107 -4.35 26.13 9.59
N ASP A 108 -4.92 26.40 10.76
CA ASP A 108 -4.15 26.78 11.96
C ASP A 108 -3.33 25.59 12.51
N TRP A 109 -3.81 24.36 12.31
CA TRP A 109 -3.15 23.13 12.77
C TRP A 109 -2.99 22.13 11.61
N SER A 110 -1.89 21.38 11.60
CA SER A 110 -1.67 20.23 10.72
C SER A 110 -1.60 18.93 11.52
N CYS A 111 -1.56 17.78 10.84
CA CYS A 111 -1.40 16.47 11.47
C CYS A 111 -0.38 15.63 10.69
N PRO A 112 0.93 15.95 10.80
CA PRO A 112 2.01 15.21 10.14
C PRO A 112 2.24 13.85 10.84
N ILE A 113 1.37 12.87 10.56
CA ILE A 113 1.45 11.51 11.09
C ILE A 113 1.50 10.50 9.95
N THR A 114 2.41 9.53 10.04
CA THR A 114 2.39 8.34 9.19
C THR A 114 1.93 7.15 10.02
N ILE A 115 0.82 6.52 9.63
CA ILE A 115 0.31 5.30 10.26
C ILE A 115 0.64 4.13 9.34
N ARG A 116 1.52 3.25 9.78
CA ARG A 116 1.95 2.07 9.02
C ARG A 116 1.25 0.83 9.53
N ALA A 117 0.91 -0.09 8.63
CA ALA A 117 0.37 -1.39 9.02
C ALA A 117 0.67 -2.46 7.98
N PRO A 118 1.08 -3.68 8.39
CA PRO A 118 1.21 -4.79 7.47
C PRO A 118 -0.16 -5.35 7.06
N TYR A 119 -0.41 -5.51 5.76
CA TYR A 119 -1.67 -6.01 5.19
C TYR A 119 -1.46 -7.23 4.27
N GLY A 120 -2.55 -7.83 3.79
CA GLY A 120 -2.55 -8.85 2.72
C GLY A 120 -2.18 -10.27 3.16
N GLY A 121 -2.66 -11.30 2.48
CA GLY A 121 -2.58 -12.69 2.92
C GLY A 121 -1.35 -13.48 2.45
N GLY A 122 -1.48 -14.81 2.49
CA GLY A 122 -0.45 -15.75 2.03
C GLY A 122 0.68 -16.00 3.03
N VAL A 123 0.40 -15.83 4.32
CA VAL A 123 1.29 -16.14 5.44
C VAL A 123 0.60 -17.01 6.51
N HIS A 124 -0.50 -17.69 6.17
CA HIS A 124 -1.32 -18.48 7.09
C HIS A 124 -1.93 -17.66 8.24
N GLY A 125 -2.27 -16.40 7.96
CA GLY A 125 -2.76 -15.43 8.94
C GLY A 125 -4.25 -15.56 9.32
N ALA A 126 -4.99 -16.38 8.56
CA ALA A 126 -6.44 -16.57 8.70
C ALA A 126 -7.22 -15.24 8.75
N LEU A 127 -8.22 -15.13 9.62
CA LEU A 127 -9.22 -14.04 9.64
C LEU A 127 -8.69 -12.66 10.05
N TYR A 128 -7.64 -12.63 10.88
CA TYR A 128 -7.22 -11.40 11.58
C TYR A 128 -5.76 -11.04 11.34
N HIS A 129 -5.14 -11.66 10.35
CA HIS A 129 -3.80 -11.30 9.89
C HIS A 129 -3.72 -11.46 8.38
N SER A 130 -4.76 -11.12 7.62
CA SER A 130 -4.76 -11.32 6.15
C SER A 130 -5.58 -10.27 5.40
N GLN A 131 -6.24 -9.34 6.11
CA GLN A 131 -7.15 -8.41 5.47
C GLN A 131 -6.41 -7.37 4.62
N SER A 132 -7.08 -6.98 3.54
CA SER A 132 -6.89 -5.72 2.84
C SER A 132 -7.98 -4.78 3.35
N VAL A 133 -7.61 -3.58 3.82
CA VAL A 133 -8.52 -2.66 4.54
C VAL A 133 -8.53 -1.26 3.94
N GLU A 134 -7.78 -1.03 2.85
CA GLU A 134 -7.63 0.26 2.20
C GLU A 134 -8.96 0.87 1.76
N ALA A 135 -9.93 0.04 1.33
CA ALA A 135 -11.24 0.48 0.90
C ALA A 135 -12.08 1.12 2.03
N LEU A 136 -11.80 0.78 3.31
CA LEU A 136 -12.47 1.40 4.45
C LEU A 136 -12.07 2.86 4.67
N PHE A 137 -10.89 3.23 4.20
CA PHE A 137 -10.31 4.57 4.38
C PHE A 137 -10.33 5.38 3.08
N ALA A 138 -10.29 4.72 1.93
CA ALA A 138 -10.43 5.37 0.65
C ALA A 138 -11.84 5.94 0.53
N ASN A 139 -11.96 7.23 0.20
CA ASN A 139 -13.14 8.11 0.30
C ASN A 139 -13.13 9.08 1.49
N GLN A 140 -12.10 9.11 2.34
CA GLN A 140 -12.00 10.09 3.42
C GLN A 140 -11.08 11.27 3.06
N PRO A 141 -11.65 12.45 2.70
CA PRO A 141 -10.85 13.62 2.37
C PRO A 141 -9.96 14.03 3.54
N GLY A 142 -8.72 14.38 3.22
CA GLY A 142 -7.69 14.70 4.20
C GLY A 142 -6.77 13.53 4.55
N LEU A 143 -7.11 12.30 4.17
CA LEU A 143 -6.18 11.16 4.21
C LEU A 143 -5.43 10.98 2.89
N LYS A 144 -4.27 10.36 2.96
CA LYS A 144 -3.55 9.75 1.84
C LYS A 144 -3.29 8.26 2.16
N ILE A 145 -3.36 7.38 1.16
CA ILE A 145 -3.16 5.93 1.33
C ILE A 145 -2.17 5.43 0.29
N VAL A 146 -1.07 4.87 0.78
CA VAL A 146 0.07 4.40 -0.01
C VAL A 146 0.26 2.90 0.19
N MET A 147 0.46 2.16 -0.91
CA MET A 147 0.57 0.70 -0.95
C MET A 147 1.69 0.30 -1.95
N PRO A 148 2.97 0.40 -1.56
CA PRO A 148 4.09 0.24 -2.48
C PRO A 148 4.36 -1.24 -2.82
N SER A 149 4.87 -1.49 -4.03
CA SER A 149 5.11 -2.84 -4.54
C SER A 149 6.58 -3.28 -4.49
N THR A 150 7.54 -2.35 -4.56
CA THR A 150 8.99 -2.65 -4.61
C THR A 150 9.77 -2.01 -3.46
N PRO A 151 10.98 -2.51 -3.12
CA PRO A 151 11.84 -1.86 -2.12
C PRO A 151 12.19 -0.40 -2.46
N TYR A 152 12.35 -0.09 -3.75
CA TYR A 152 12.57 1.28 -4.22
C TYR A 152 11.36 2.18 -3.90
N ASP A 153 10.16 1.70 -4.22
CA ASP A 153 8.91 2.40 -3.94
C ASP A 153 8.69 2.55 -2.43
N VAL A 154 8.94 1.51 -1.64
CA VAL A 154 8.85 1.53 -0.18
C VAL A 154 9.70 2.64 0.42
N LYS A 155 11.00 2.68 0.10
CA LYS A 155 11.90 3.68 0.69
C LYS A 155 11.47 5.09 0.30
N GLY A 156 11.26 5.33 -1.00
CA GLY A 156 10.92 6.66 -1.50
C GLY A 156 9.56 7.18 -1.03
N LEU A 157 8.53 6.33 -1.00
CA LEU A 157 7.19 6.72 -0.60
C LEU A 157 7.03 6.79 0.92
N LEU A 158 7.73 5.95 1.69
CA LEU A 158 7.69 6.04 3.16
C LEU A 158 8.36 7.33 3.63
N LYS A 159 9.49 7.70 3.04
CA LYS A 159 10.13 9.00 3.30
C LYS A 159 9.20 10.16 2.92
N ALA A 160 8.51 10.06 1.77
CA ALA A 160 7.51 11.06 1.39
C ALA A 160 6.36 11.15 2.40
N ALA A 161 5.84 10.01 2.88
CA ALA A 161 4.78 9.95 3.88
C ALA A 161 5.21 10.59 5.22
N ILE A 162 6.42 10.28 5.68
CA ILE A 162 6.97 10.84 6.93
C ILE A 162 7.18 12.35 6.79
N ARG A 163 7.51 12.85 5.60
CA ARG A 163 7.70 14.28 5.28
C ARG A 163 6.40 15.02 4.95
N ASP A 164 5.29 14.32 4.79
CA ASP A 164 3.99 14.94 4.47
C ASP A 164 3.41 15.67 5.70
N GLU A 165 2.75 16.80 5.47
CA GLU A 165 2.15 17.59 6.56
C GLU A 165 0.74 17.11 6.94
N ASP A 166 0.21 16.15 6.19
CA ASP A 166 -1.11 15.55 6.36
C ASP A 166 -1.01 14.07 6.75
N PRO A 167 -2.06 13.47 7.33
CA PRO A 167 -2.03 12.08 7.75
C PRO A 167 -1.94 11.13 6.55
N VAL A 168 -0.96 10.21 6.61
CA VAL A 168 -0.73 9.19 5.58
C VAL A 168 -0.87 7.79 6.19
N LEU A 169 -1.74 6.97 5.59
CA LEU A 169 -1.77 5.53 5.81
C LEU A 169 -0.78 4.84 4.86
N PHE A 170 0.11 4.03 5.40
CA PHE A 170 1.14 3.33 4.66
C PHE A 170 1.00 1.82 4.87
N PHE A 171 0.37 1.14 3.91
CA PHE A 171 0.11 -0.30 4.02
C PHE A 171 1.22 -1.11 3.36
N GLU A 172 1.84 -1.97 4.17
CA GLU A 172 3.01 -2.77 3.77
C GLU A 172 2.57 -4.22 3.52
N HIS A 173 2.72 -4.75 2.30
CA HIS A 173 2.25 -6.11 2.06
C HIS A 173 3.16 -7.11 2.79
N LYS A 174 2.65 -7.82 3.80
CA LYS A 174 3.52 -8.59 4.72
C LYS A 174 4.24 -9.77 4.10
N ARG A 175 3.61 -10.45 3.14
CA ARG A 175 4.28 -11.48 2.33
C ARG A 175 5.44 -10.91 1.50
N ALA A 176 5.37 -9.63 1.09
CA ALA A 176 6.40 -8.98 0.29
C ALA A 176 7.67 -8.70 1.10
N TYR A 177 7.57 -8.52 2.43
CA TYR A 177 8.71 -8.19 3.30
C TYR A 177 9.99 -8.96 3.02
N ARG A 178 9.88 -10.29 2.89
CA ARG A 178 11.03 -11.19 2.66
C ARG A 178 11.04 -11.81 1.28
N LEU A 179 9.90 -11.78 0.57
CA LEU A 179 9.77 -12.35 -0.76
C LEU A 179 10.37 -11.42 -1.82
N ILE A 180 10.16 -10.12 -1.69
CA ILE A 180 10.54 -9.14 -2.70
C ILE A 180 11.87 -8.49 -2.31
N LYS A 181 12.80 -8.49 -3.26
CA LYS A 181 14.08 -7.79 -3.20
C LYS A 181 14.26 -6.96 -4.46
N GLY A 182 14.99 -5.87 -4.35
CA GLY A 182 15.19 -4.95 -5.46
C GLY A 182 16.33 -3.99 -5.18
N GLU A 183 16.82 -3.37 -6.24
CA GLU A 183 17.84 -2.32 -6.15
C GLU A 183 17.25 -1.06 -5.51
N VAL A 184 17.97 -0.49 -4.55
CA VAL A 184 17.60 0.75 -3.87
C VAL A 184 18.81 1.67 -3.84
N PRO A 185 18.69 2.93 -4.28
CA PRO A 185 19.76 3.92 -4.15
C PRO A 185 20.17 4.15 -2.70
N GLU A 186 21.47 4.38 -2.48
CA GLU A 186 21.97 4.82 -1.18
C GLU A 186 21.67 6.30 -0.93
N ASP A 187 21.53 7.10 -1.98
CA ASP A 187 21.23 8.53 -1.91
C ASP A 187 19.86 8.81 -1.27
N ASP A 188 19.69 10.04 -0.76
CA ASP A 188 18.40 10.55 -0.29
C ASP A 188 17.47 10.81 -1.48
N TYR A 189 16.32 10.16 -1.50
CA TYR A 189 15.27 10.43 -2.47
C TYR A 189 13.89 10.27 -1.86
N VAL A 190 12.90 10.92 -2.49
CA VAL A 190 11.49 10.78 -2.18
C VAL A 190 10.73 10.54 -3.49
N LEU A 191 9.61 9.83 -3.39
CA LEU A 191 8.71 9.64 -4.51
C LEU A 191 7.41 10.43 -4.28
N PRO A 192 6.81 11.02 -5.33
CA PRO A 192 5.57 11.76 -5.17
C PRO A 192 4.42 10.81 -4.80
N ILE A 193 3.72 11.11 -3.70
CA ILE A 193 2.44 10.49 -3.36
C ILE A 193 1.39 10.90 -4.39
N GLY A 194 0.53 9.97 -4.78
CA GLY A 194 -0.51 10.19 -5.80
C GLY A 194 -0.02 10.06 -7.23
N LYS A 195 1.16 9.46 -7.45
CA LYS A 195 1.69 9.15 -8.78
C LYS A 195 1.87 7.65 -9.00
N ALA A 196 1.30 7.14 -10.08
CA ALA A 196 1.44 5.75 -10.51
C ALA A 196 2.77 5.52 -11.25
N ASP A 197 3.14 4.27 -11.49
CA ASP A 197 4.36 3.88 -12.20
C ASP A 197 4.09 2.79 -13.23
N VAL A 198 4.63 2.94 -14.43
CA VAL A 198 4.57 1.90 -15.46
C VAL A 198 5.69 0.91 -15.18
N LYS A 199 5.31 -0.30 -14.75
CA LYS A 199 6.27 -1.38 -14.44
C LYS A 199 6.66 -2.21 -15.65
N ARG A 200 5.82 -2.20 -16.69
CA ARG A 200 6.05 -2.90 -17.95
C ARG A 200 5.30 -2.20 -19.07
N GLU A 201 5.96 -2.03 -20.20
CA GLU A 201 5.33 -1.57 -21.44
C GLU A 201 4.75 -2.73 -22.25
N GLY A 202 3.61 -2.47 -22.89
CA GLY A 202 2.89 -3.38 -23.78
C GLY A 202 1.79 -2.63 -24.53
N ASP A 203 1.15 -3.30 -25.47
CA ASP A 203 0.20 -2.72 -26.43
C ASP A 203 -1.09 -3.54 -26.60
N ASP A 204 -1.14 -4.78 -26.10
CA ASP A 204 -2.32 -5.66 -26.29
C ASP A 204 -3.37 -5.50 -25.19
N ILE A 205 -2.94 -5.43 -23.92
CA ILE A 205 -3.83 -5.29 -22.76
C ILE A 205 -3.16 -4.44 -21.68
N THR A 206 -3.96 -3.77 -20.85
CA THR A 206 -3.51 -3.01 -19.68
C THR A 206 -3.92 -3.71 -18.40
N VAL A 207 -2.98 -3.88 -17.48
CA VAL A 207 -3.23 -4.38 -16.11
C VAL A 207 -2.94 -3.26 -15.12
N ILE A 208 -3.95 -2.87 -14.33
CA ILE A 208 -3.80 -1.86 -13.28
C ILE A 208 -3.94 -2.53 -11.91
N THR A 209 -2.96 -2.34 -11.05
CA THR A 209 -2.90 -3.01 -9.74
C THR A 209 -2.00 -2.27 -8.75
N TYR A 210 -1.80 -2.82 -7.55
CA TYR A 210 -0.92 -2.28 -6.51
C TYR A 210 -0.40 -3.40 -5.60
N GLY A 211 0.59 -3.07 -4.76
CA GLY A 211 1.16 -3.99 -3.76
C GLY A 211 1.72 -5.28 -4.38
N LEU A 212 1.46 -6.44 -3.75
CA LEU A 212 2.01 -7.71 -4.22
C LEU A 212 1.44 -8.17 -5.58
N CYS A 213 0.23 -7.74 -5.93
CA CYS A 213 -0.40 -8.12 -7.19
C CYS A 213 0.36 -7.61 -8.43
N VAL A 214 1.16 -6.55 -8.29
CA VAL A 214 2.09 -6.08 -9.34
C VAL A 214 3.05 -7.20 -9.77
N HIS A 215 3.59 -7.95 -8.81
CA HIS A 215 4.51 -9.06 -9.09
C HIS A 215 3.82 -10.26 -9.71
N PHE A 216 2.53 -10.47 -9.41
CA PHE A 216 1.74 -11.52 -10.07
C PHE A 216 1.43 -11.15 -11.52
N ALA A 217 1.09 -9.88 -11.79
CA ALA A 217 0.90 -9.36 -13.14
C ALA A 217 2.19 -9.44 -13.97
N LEU A 218 3.35 -9.07 -13.41
CA LEU A 218 4.64 -9.16 -14.10
C LEU A 218 4.98 -10.60 -14.49
N GLN A 219 4.77 -11.57 -13.58
CA GLN A 219 4.99 -12.99 -13.85
C GLN A 219 4.04 -13.53 -14.94
N ALA A 220 2.76 -13.17 -14.88
CA ALA A 220 1.78 -13.55 -15.90
C ALA A 220 2.13 -12.95 -17.26
N ALA A 221 2.50 -11.67 -17.32
CA ALA A 221 2.92 -10.99 -18.55
C ALA A 221 4.17 -11.62 -19.18
N GLU A 222 5.15 -12.06 -18.38
CA GLU A 222 6.32 -12.77 -18.90
C GLU A 222 5.97 -14.11 -19.55
N ARG A 223 4.99 -14.83 -19.00
CA ARG A 223 4.50 -16.09 -19.59
C ARG A 223 3.73 -15.83 -20.89
N LEU A 224 2.81 -14.87 -20.86
CA LEU A 224 1.94 -14.54 -22.01
C LEU A 224 2.69 -13.90 -23.18
N ALA A 225 3.81 -13.20 -22.93
CA ALA A 225 4.65 -12.68 -24.00
C ALA A 225 5.20 -13.78 -24.92
N LYS A 226 5.34 -15.03 -24.44
CA LYS A 226 5.74 -16.19 -25.25
C LYS A 226 4.67 -16.61 -26.25
N ASP A 227 3.42 -16.26 -25.96
CA ASP A 227 2.26 -16.50 -26.83
C ASP A 227 1.91 -15.25 -27.66
N GLY A 228 2.75 -14.20 -27.61
CA GLY A 228 2.56 -12.97 -28.36
C GLY A 228 1.62 -11.95 -27.72
N ILE A 229 1.25 -12.10 -26.45
CA ILE A 229 0.41 -11.13 -25.71
C ILE A 229 1.30 -10.27 -24.81
N ASN A 230 1.40 -8.98 -25.11
CA ASN A 230 2.22 -7.99 -24.43
C ASN A 230 1.36 -7.07 -23.55
N ALA A 231 1.45 -7.27 -22.24
CA ALA A 231 0.70 -6.47 -21.28
C ALA A 231 1.46 -5.21 -20.84
N HIS A 232 0.77 -4.07 -20.86
CA HIS A 232 1.15 -2.86 -20.16
C HIS A 232 0.73 -2.98 -18.69
N ILE A 233 1.64 -2.73 -17.73
CA ILE A 233 1.36 -2.89 -16.30
C ILE A 233 1.56 -1.57 -15.59
N LEU A 234 0.48 -1.04 -15.00
CA LEU A 234 0.47 0.16 -14.18
C LEU A 234 0.34 -0.20 -12.70
N ASP A 235 1.35 0.14 -11.92
CA ASP A 235 1.32 0.11 -10.45
C ASP A 235 0.78 1.45 -9.93
N LEU A 236 -0.34 1.42 -9.22
CA LEU A 236 -0.95 2.64 -8.69
C LEU A 236 -0.06 3.32 -7.64
N ARG A 237 0.69 2.55 -6.84
CA ARG A 237 1.49 2.98 -5.66
C ARG A 237 0.71 3.70 -4.55
N THR A 238 -0.14 4.65 -4.90
CA THR A 238 -1.08 5.38 -4.04
C THR A 238 -2.50 5.03 -4.47
N VAL A 239 -3.32 4.59 -3.53
CA VAL A 239 -4.72 4.21 -3.79
C VAL A 239 -5.71 5.31 -3.39
N TYR A 240 -5.25 6.33 -2.66
CA TYR A 240 -6.01 7.54 -2.39
C TYR A 240 -5.06 8.72 -2.09
N PRO A 241 -5.10 9.83 -2.85
CA PRO A 241 -5.82 10.01 -4.11
C PRO A 241 -5.23 9.16 -5.25
N LEU A 242 -6.08 8.74 -6.20
CA LEU A 242 -5.68 8.01 -7.39
C LEU A 242 -5.05 8.94 -8.43
N ASP A 243 -4.02 8.44 -9.14
CA ASP A 243 -3.43 9.12 -10.30
C ASP A 243 -4.32 8.95 -11.53
N LYS A 244 -5.38 9.77 -11.61
CA LYS A 244 -6.40 9.67 -12.68
C LYS A 244 -5.79 9.81 -14.07
N GLU A 245 -4.81 10.69 -14.23
CA GLU A 245 -4.13 10.93 -15.51
C GLU A 245 -3.45 9.65 -16.01
N ALA A 246 -2.65 8.99 -15.16
CA ALA A 246 -1.98 7.76 -15.52
C ALA A 246 -2.94 6.59 -15.78
N ILE A 247 -4.04 6.50 -15.02
CA ILE A 247 -5.09 5.49 -15.23
C ILE A 247 -5.73 5.65 -16.61
N ILE A 248 -6.10 6.89 -16.97
CA ILE A 248 -6.73 7.21 -18.26
C ILE A 248 -5.75 6.92 -19.39
N GLU A 249 -4.51 7.40 -19.29
CA GLU A 249 -3.48 7.17 -20.31
C GLU A 249 -3.23 5.67 -20.54
N ALA A 250 -3.07 4.89 -19.47
CA ALA A 250 -2.87 3.45 -19.58
C ALA A 250 -4.08 2.74 -20.19
N ALA A 251 -5.30 3.08 -19.77
CA ALA A 251 -6.51 2.48 -20.32
C ALA A 251 -6.71 2.80 -21.81
N SER A 252 -6.54 4.07 -22.21
CA SER A 252 -6.66 4.51 -23.60
C SER A 252 -5.59 3.91 -24.52
N LYS A 253 -4.43 3.51 -23.97
CA LYS A 253 -3.33 2.94 -24.75
C LYS A 253 -3.68 1.61 -25.41
N THR A 254 -4.41 0.74 -24.71
CA THR A 254 -4.65 -0.65 -25.16
C THR A 254 -6.12 -0.98 -25.36
N GLY A 255 -7.06 -0.18 -24.84
CA GLY A 255 -8.51 -0.39 -24.97
C GLY A 255 -9.09 -1.63 -24.25
N LYS A 256 -8.25 -2.57 -23.84
CA LYS A 256 -8.60 -3.75 -23.03
C LYS A 256 -7.96 -3.65 -21.65
N VAL A 257 -8.77 -3.56 -20.58
CA VAL A 257 -8.27 -3.31 -19.21
C VAL A 257 -8.67 -4.41 -18.23
N LEU A 258 -7.67 -4.94 -17.52
CA LEU A 258 -7.83 -5.83 -16.36
C LEU A 258 -7.39 -5.10 -15.07
N LEU A 259 -8.30 -5.03 -14.11
CA LEU A 259 -8.04 -4.49 -12.78
C LEU A 259 -7.82 -5.64 -11.80
N VAL A 260 -6.72 -5.61 -11.04
CA VAL A 260 -6.34 -6.70 -10.12
C VAL A 260 -6.17 -6.17 -8.69
N THR A 261 -6.80 -6.81 -7.73
CA THR A 261 -6.60 -6.53 -6.29
C THR A 261 -6.68 -7.83 -5.46
N GLU A 262 -6.05 -7.84 -4.29
CA GLU A 262 -6.25 -8.91 -3.29
C GLU A 262 -7.52 -8.71 -2.45
N ASP A 263 -8.02 -7.47 -2.37
CA ASP A 263 -9.26 -7.13 -1.69
C ASP A 263 -10.48 -7.77 -2.38
N ASN A 264 -11.65 -7.61 -1.79
CA ASN A 264 -12.93 -8.05 -2.32
C ASN A 264 -13.24 -7.39 -3.67
N LYS A 265 -14.12 -8.03 -4.45
CA LYS A 265 -14.52 -7.48 -5.74
C LYS A 265 -15.44 -6.28 -5.56
N GLU A 266 -16.42 -6.40 -4.68
CA GLU A 266 -17.36 -5.33 -4.38
C GLU A 266 -16.74 -4.29 -3.44
N GLY A 267 -16.90 -3.00 -3.75
CA GLY A 267 -16.47 -1.91 -2.88
C GLY A 267 -14.97 -1.62 -2.84
N SER A 268 -14.12 -2.43 -3.48
CA SER A 268 -12.68 -2.19 -3.52
C SER A 268 -12.29 -0.96 -4.35
N ILE A 269 -11.05 -0.52 -4.20
CA ILE A 269 -10.42 0.57 -4.97
C ILE A 269 -10.59 0.38 -6.48
N MET A 270 -10.56 -0.87 -6.95
CA MET A 270 -10.72 -1.19 -8.37
C MET A 270 -12.12 -0.86 -8.91
N SER A 271 -13.12 -0.70 -8.04
CA SER A 271 -14.43 -0.19 -8.43
C SER A 271 -14.35 1.28 -8.87
N GLU A 272 -13.62 2.11 -8.12
CA GLU A 272 -13.40 3.53 -8.44
C GLU A 272 -12.52 3.68 -9.69
N VAL A 273 -11.47 2.87 -9.82
CA VAL A 273 -10.62 2.84 -11.03
C VAL A 273 -11.47 2.50 -12.26
N SER A 274 -12.36 1.51 -12.15
CA SER A 274 -13.29 1.17 -13.23
C SER A 274 -14.23 2.32 -13.59
N ALA A 275 -14.72 3.08 -12.60
CA ALA A 275 -15.58 4.24 -12.83
C ALA A 275 -14.83 5.36 -13.54
N ILE A 276 -13.60 5.68 -13.11
CA ILE A 276 -12.73 6.67 -13.76
C ILE A 276 -12.53 6.32 -15.24
N ILE A 277 -12.22 5.06 -15.55
CA ILE A 277 -12.03 4.62 -16.93
C ILE A 277 -13.35 4.72 -17.71
N ALA A 278 -14.47 4.24 -17.16
CA ALA A 278 -15.76 4.29 -17.84
C ALA A 278 -16.23 5.72 -18.16
N GLU A 279 -15.94 6.69 -17.29
CA GLU A 279 -16.28 8.09 -17.48
C GLU A 279 -15.41 8.78 -18.53
N ASN A 280 -14.17 8.35 -18.72
CA ASN A 280 -13.16 9.09 -19.49
C ASN A 280 -12.64 8.37 -20.73
N CYS A 281 -12.87 7.06 -20.86
CA CYS A 281 -12.29 6.21 -21.91
C CYS A 281 -13.34 5.40 -22.69
N LEU A 282 -14.62 5.81 -22.69
CA LEU A 282 -15.71 5.02 -23.28
C LEU A 282 -15.47 4.65 -24.75
N PHE A 283 -14.88 5.55 -25.54
CA PHE A 283 -14.68 5.36 -26.97
C PHE A 283 -13.35 4.66 -27.29
N GLU A 284 -12.47 4.55 -26.31
CA GLU A 284 -11.18 3.89 -26.38
C GLU A 284 -11.26 2.42 -25.95
N LEU A 285 -12.35 1.99 -25.29
CA LEU A 285 -12.51 0.62 -24.82
C LEU A 285 -12.97 -0.34 -25.93
N ASP A 286 -12.17 -1.40 -26.14
CA ASP A 286 -12.46 -2.50 -27.07
C ASP A 286 -13.11 -3.71 -26.38
N ALA A 287 -13.06 -3.76 -25.05
CA ALA A 287 -13.64 -4.82 -24.23
C ALA A 287 -14.19 -4.27 -22.90
N PRO A 288 -15.11 -4.98 -22.22
CA PRO A 288 -15.51 -4.63 -20.87
C PRO A 288 -14.31 -4.58 -19.92
N ILE A 289 -14.31 -3.61 -19.01
CA ILE A 289 -13.32 -3.57 -17.93
C ILE A 289 -13.52 -4.82 -17.06
N MET A 290 -12.51 -5.70 -17.04
CA MET A 290 -12.52 -6.91 -16.23
C MET A 290 -11.88 -6.65 -14.87
N ARG A 291 -12.41 -7.30 -13.83
CA ARG A 291 -11.87 -7.19 -12.46
C ARG A 291 -11.62 -8.57 -11.87
N LEU A 292 -10.36 -8.82 -11.48
CA LEU A 292 -9.93 -10.01 -10.75
C LEU A 292 -9.62 -9.61 -9.31
N ALA A 293 -10.31 -10.25 -8.36
CA ALA A 293 -10.27 -9.90 -6.95
C ALA A 293 -10.31 -11.17 -6.08
N GLY A 294 -10.12 -11.02 -4.77
CA GLY A 294 -10.50 -12.03 -3.80
C GLY A 294 -12.00 -12.34 -3.86
N PRO A 295 -12.44 -13.56 -3.49
CA PRO A 295 -13.87 -13.87 -3.43
C PRO A 295 -14.55 -13.07 -2.30
N ASP A 296 -15.81 -12.68 -2.51
CA ASP A 296 -16.60 -11.91 -1.53
C ASP A 296 -17.04 -12.76 -0.33
N VAL A 297 -16.07 -13.19 0.48
CA VAL A 297 -16.20 -13.93 1.74
C VAL A 297 -15.15 -13.40 2.72
N PRO A 298 -15.32 -13.59 4.05
CA PRO A 298 -14.34 -13.11 5.02
C PRO A 298 -12.92 -13.64 4.74
N ALA A 299 -11.99 -12.72 4.49
CA ALA A 299 -10.57 -13.03 4.38
C ALA A 299 -10.06 -13.50 5.76
N MET A 300 -9.31 -14.60 5.92
CA MET A 300 -8.94 -15.63 4.95
C MET A 300 -9.12 -17.02 5.59
N PRO A 301 -9.45 -18.08 4.82
CA PRO A 301 -9.52 -19.44 5.36
C PRO A 301 -8.15 -19.91 5.89
N TYR A 302 -8.13 -20.61 7.04
CA TYR A 302 -6.89 -21.19 7.58
C TYR A 302 -6.44 -22.47 6.88
N SER A 303 -7.39 -23.26 6.34
CA SER A 303 -7.04 -24.49 5.62
C SER A 303 -6.19 -24.17 4.39
N PRO A 304 -5.01 -24.78 4.18
CA PRO A 304 -4.11 -24.44 3.08
C PRO A 304 -4.75 -24.54 1.69
N THR A 305 -5.65 -25.50 1.48
CA THR A 305 -6.36 -25.66 0.20
C THR A 305 -7.33 -24.51 -0.04
N MET A 306 -8.00 -24.03 1.00
CA MET A 306 -8.95 -22.92 0.94
C MET A 306 -8.25 -21.57 0.86
N GLU A 307 -7.11 -21.39 1.55
CA GLU A 307 -6.26 -20.21 1.42
C GLU A 307 -5.76 -20.07 -0.03
N LYS A 308 -5.23 -21.16 -0.61
CA LYS A 308 -4.80 -21.19 -2.02
C LYS A 308 -5.94 -20.87 -2.98
N PHE A 309 -7.15 -21.35 -2.70
CA PHE A 309 -8.34 -21.02 -3.48
C PHE A 309 -8.75 -19.55 -3.34
N PHE A 310 -8.64 -18.95 -2.15
CA PHE A 310 -8.98 -17.55 -1.92
C PHE A 310 -7.99 -16.62 -2.64
N MET A 311 -6.70 -16.83 -2.42
CA MET A 311 -5.62 -15.94 -2.87
C MET A 311 -5.65 -15.66 -4.38
N VAL A 312 -5.46 -14.40 -4.76
CA VAL A 312 -4.99 -14.06 -6.10
C VAL A 312 -3.55 -14.58 -6.26
N ASN A 313 -3.24 -15.11 -7.44
CA ASN A 313 -1.94 -15.70 -7.73
C ASN A 313 -1.61 -15.56 -9.23
N PRO A 314 -0.35 -15.81 -9.65
CA PRO A 314 0.06 -15.66 -11.05
C PRO A 314 -0.79 -16.45 -12.04
N ASP A 315 -1.22 -17.68 -11.70
CA ASP A 315 -1.97 -18.53 -12.62
C ASP A 315 -3.39 -17.99 -12.87
N LYS A 316 -4.05 -17.45 -11.83
CA LYS A 316 -5.36 -16.78 -11.97
C LYS A 316 -5.24 -15.48 -12.76
N VAL A 317 -4.17 -14.72 -12.54
CA VAL A 317 -3.91 -13.47 -13.26
C VAL A 317 -3.63 -13.75 -14.73
N GLU A 318 -2.77 -14.73 -15.03
CA GLU A 318 -2.48 -15.19 -16.40
C GLU A 318 -3.75 -15.62 -17.14
N LYS A 319 -4.60 -16.42 -16.49
CA LYS A 319 -5.88 -16.84 -17.06
C LYS A 319 -6.77 -15.64 -17.41
N ALA A 320 -6.96 -14.70 -16.47
CA ALA A 320 -7.81 -13.53 -16.68
C ALA A 320 -7.24 -12.59 -17.76
N MET A 321 -5.92 -12.43 -17.82
CA MET A 321 -5.24 -11.65 -18.85
C MET A 321 -5.45 -12.26 -20.24
N ARG A 322 -5.33 -13.59 -20.37
CA ARG A 322 -5.58 -14.29 -21.63
C ARG A 322 -7.04 -14.18 -22.08
N GLU A 323 -7.98 -14.41 -21.16
CA GLU A 323 -9.42 -14.26 -21.44
C GLU A 323 -9.77 -12.85 -21.95
N LEU A 324 -9.15 -11.81 -21.38
CA LEU A 324 -9.33 -10.43 -21.84
C LEU A 324 -8.69 -10.19 -23.22
N ALA A 325 -7.47 -10.70 -23.45
CA ALA A 325 -6.78 -10.53 -24.73
C ALA A 325 -7.57 -11.14 -25.90
N GLU A 326 -8.25 -12.26 -25.67
CA GLU A 326 -9.06 -13.00 -26.66
C GLU A 326 -10.46 -12.42 -26.91
N TYR A 327 -10.89 -11.38 -26.16
CA TYR A 327 -12.21 -10.72 -26.34
C TYR A 327 -12.38 -10.09 -27.72
#